data_AF-A0A8D9MJ93-F1
#
_entry.id   AF-A0A8D9MJ93-F1
#
_cell.length_a   1.000
_cell.length_b   1.000
_cell.length_c   1.000
_cell.angle_alpha   90.00
_cell.angle_beta   90.00
_cell.angle_gamma   90.00
#
_symmetry.space_group_name_H-M   'P 1'
#
loop_
_entity.id
_entity.type
_entity.pdbx_description
1 polymer ?
#
loop_
_entity_poly.entity_id
_entity_poly.type
_entity_poly.pdbx_seq_one_letter_code
_entity_poly.pdbx_strand_id
1 'polypeptide(L)'
;MGYLDEALSYSNPSQSVETPSSGGGLSQNGKFSYGYASSAGKRSSMEDFFETRIEGVDGEIVGLFGVFDGHGGARAAEYVKRHLFSNLITHPKFISDTKSAITDAYNHTDSELLKSEDSHNRDAGSTASTAILLGDRLLVANVGDSRAVISRAGTGIILRPGFIYGTRSVGNMKIPLGVFGSPMEMVLQQAKPLNQLPLVGPLFTPPVNVESVAKVAVRAATDPVFPPGIVDVHGIQRYSQQKSR
;
A
#
# COMPACT_ATOMS: atom_id res chain seq x y z
N MET A 1 -28.07 -18.53 -39.54
CA MET A 1 -26.62 -18.79 -39.62
C MET A 1 -25.98 -17.95 -38.54
N GLY A 2 -25.57 -18.41 -37.38
CA GLY A 2 -25.24 -19.75 -36.90
C GLY A 2 -24.14 -19.50 -35.88
N TYR A 3 -24.53 -19.07 -34.67
CA TYR A 3 -23.65 -19.03 -33.50
C TYR A 3 -23.32 -20.48 -33.16
N LEU A 4 -22.05 -20.85 -33.17
CA LEU A 4 -21.59 -22.13 -32.68
C LEU A 4 -20.79 -21.89 -31.40
N ASP A 5 -21.29 -22.57 -30.36
CA ASP A 5 -20.69 -22.80 -29.07
C ASP A 5 -19.27 -23.37 -29.22
N GLU A 6 -18.27 -22.68 -28.65
CA GLU A 6 -17.03 -23.33 -28.26
C GLU A 6 -17.18 -23.83 -26.83
N ALA A 7 -17.54 -25.10 -26.73
CA ALA A 7 -17.50 -25.88 -25.51
C ALA A 7 -16.08 -25.84 -24.91
N LEU A 8 -15.95 -25.17 -23.76
CA LEU A 8 -14.76 -25.20 -22.93
C LEU A 8 -14.50 -26.63 -22.47
N SER A 9 -13.49 -27.26 -23.07
CA SER A 9 -12.92 -28.49 -22.56
C SER A 9 -12.16 -28.18 -21.26
N TYR A 10 -12.70 -28.66 -20.14
CA TYR A 10 -11.98 -28.73 -18.88
C TYR A 10 -10.80 -29.69 -19.04
N SER A 11 -9.63 -29.13 -19.34
CA SER A 11 -8.35 -29.83 -19.26
C SER A 11 -7.72 -29.54 -17.89
N ASN A 12 -7.17 -30.60 -17.28
CA ASN A 12 -6.54 -30.63 -15.96
C ASN A 12 -5.66 -29.38 -15.68
N PRO A 13 -5.68 -28.81 -14.46
CA PRO A 13 -4.74 -27.77 -14.08
C PRO A 13 -3.38 -28.41 -13.84
N SER A 14 -2.64 -28.70 -14.90
CA SER A 14 -1.19 -28.71 -14.81
C SER A 14 -0.79 -27.33 -14.29
N GLN A 15 -0.17 -27.27 -13.11
CA GLN A 15 0.35 -26.05 -12.50
C GLN A 15 1.30 -25.36 -13.49
N SER A 16 0.78 -24.44 -14.29
CA SER A 16 1.59 -23.55 -15.10
C SER A 16 2.21 -22.57 -14.13
N VAL A 17 3.49 -22.78 -13.81
CA VAL A 17 4.29 -21.73 -13.17
C VAL A 17 4.25 -20.54 -14.12
N GLU A 18 3.57 -19.47 -13.72
CA GLU A 18 3.53 -18.24 -14.52
C GLU A 18 4.95 -17.79 -14.82
N THR A 19 5.24 -17.59 -16.12
CA THR A 19 6.54 -17.11 -16.56
C THR A 19 6.78 -15.69 -16.03
N PRO A 20 8.04 -15.33 -15.69
CA PRO A 20 8.38 -13.97 -15.32
C PRO A 20 7.86 -12.97 -16.35
N SER A 21 7.27 -11.88 -15.87
CA SER A 21 6.71 -10.81 -16.68
C SER A 21 7.42 -9.50 -16.35
N SER A 22 7.72 -8.70 -17.36
CA SER A 22 8.29 -7.37 -17.19
C SER A 22 7.87 -6.45 -18.31
N GLY A 23 7.79 -5.17 -18.03
CA GLY A 23 7.40 -4.16 -19.01
C GLY A 23 7.51 -2.75 -18.46
N GLY A 24 6.96 -1.80 -19.20
CA GLY A 24 6.97 -0.40 -18.80
C GLY A 24 6.32 0.48 -19.85
N GLY A 25 6.36 1.78 -19.62
CA GLY A 25 5.78 2.77 -20.52
C GLY A 25 6.13 4.20 -20.15
N LEU A 26 5.66 5.12 -20.98
CA LEU A 26 5.79 6.56 -20.80
C LEU A 26 4.38 7.17 -20.79
N SER A 27 4.18 8.20 -19.96
CA SER A 27 2.96 8.99 -20.02
C SER A 27 2.84 9.72 -21.36
N GLN A 28 1.61 9.93 -21.84
CA GLN A 28 1.37 10.55 -23.15
C GLN A 28 2.00 11.95 -23.27
N ASN A 29 2.05 12.69 -22.16
CA ASN A 29 2.68 14.01 -22.07
C ASN A 29 4.19 13.97 -21.73
N GLY A 30 4.78 12.79 -21.59
CA GLY A 30 6.18 12.60 -21.24
C GLY A 30 6.59 13.01 -19.82
N LYS A 31 5.63 13.40 -18.96
CA LYS A 31 5.91 13.83 -17.57
C LYS A 31 6.49 12.71 -16.69
N PHE A 32 6.17 11.44 -16.95
CA PHE A 32 6.70 10.32 -16.18
C PHE A 32 6.82 9.05 -17.02
N SER A 33 7.76 8.18 -16.63
CA SER A 33 7.89 6.81 -17.13
C SER A 33 7.67 5.82 -15.99
N TYR A 34 7.27 4.59 -16.32
CA TYR A 34 7.12 3.52 -15.36
C TYR A 34 7.69 2.21 -15.90
N GLY A 35 7.98 1.28 -15.00
CA GLY A 35 8.38 -0.07 -15.31
C GLY A 35 7.87 -1.03 -14.24
N TYR A 36 7.76 -2.30 -14.58
CA TYR A 36 7.39 -3.37 -13.66
C TYR A 36 8.14 -4.66 -14.01
N ALA A 37 8.30 -5.50 -13.00
CA ALA A 37 8.72 -6.88 -13.14
C ALA A 37 8.00 -7.72 -12.08
N SER A 38 7.61 -8.94 -12.45
CA SER A 38 6.86 -9.86 -11.61
C SER A 38 7.31 -11.29 -11.91
N SER A 39 7.49 -12.10 -10.87
CA SER A 39 7.92 -13.48 -11.00
C SER A 39 7.52 -14.28 -9.76
N ALA A 40 7.01 -15.49 -9.96
CA ALA A 40 6.72 -16.42 -8.86
C ALA A 40 7.97 -16.82 -8.04
N GLY A 41 9.17 -16.64 -8.62
CA GLY A 41 10.42 -17.02 -7.98
C GLY A 41 10.45 -18.51 -7.62
N LYS A 42 10.64 -18.82 -6.33
CA LYS A 42 10.70 -20.20 -5.81
C LYS A 42 9.34 -20.75 -5.35
N ARG A 43 8.27 -19.96 -5.38
CA ARG A 43 6.95 -20.39 -4.92
C ARG A 43 6.31 -21.30 -5.99
N SER A 44 5.49 -22.24 -5.53
CA SER A 44 4.75 -23.16 -6.40
C SER A 44 3.53 -22.53 -7.07
N SER A 45 3.07 -21.39 -6.56
CA SER A 45 1.97 -20.59 -7.08
C SER A 45 2.36 -19.11 -7.12
N MET A 46 1.74 -18.38 -8.05
CA MET A 46 1.85 -16.92 -8.13
C MET A 46 0.61 -16.31 -7.50
N GLU A 47 0.78 -15.65 -6.35
CA GLU A 47 -0.30 -14.93 -5.63
C GLU A 47 -0.07 -13.41 -5.65
N ASP A 48 1.06 -12.96 -6.22
CA ASP A 48 1.38 -11.55 -6.39
C ASP A 48 0.75 -11.01 -7.67
N PHE A 49 0.08 -9.87 -7.55
CA PHE A 49 -0.48 -9.13 -8.67
C PHE A 49 0.05 -7.70 -8.65
N PHE A 50 0.06 -7.09 -9.83
CA PHE A 50 0.37 -5.68 -9.98
C PHE A 50 -0.57 -5.06 -11.03
N GLU A 51 -0.65 -3.74 -11.00
CA GLU A 51 -1.40 -2.97 -11.99
C GLU A 51 -0.65 -1.69 -12.34
N THR A 52 -0.63 -1.35 -13.63
CA THR A 52 0.00 -0.13 -14.15
C THR A 52 -0.94 0.50 -15.18
N ARG A 53 -1.68 1.55 -14.80
CA ARG A 53 -2.61 2.24 -15.69
C ARG A 53 -2.26 3.71 -15.81
N ILE A 54 -2.50 4.26 -17.00
CA ILE A 54 -2.46 5.70 -17.25
C ILE A 54 -3.81 6.07 -17.86
N GLU A 55 -4.54 6.95 -17.19
CA GLU A 55 -5.90 7.35 -17.57
C GLU A 55 -5.99 8.88 -17.66
N GLY A 56 -6.93 9.36 -18.47
CA GLY A 56 -7.33 10.77 -18.47
C GLY A 56 -8.61 10.95 -17.66
N VAL A 57 -8.57 11.73 -16.58
CA VAL A 57 -9.73 11.97 -15.70
C VAL A 57 -9.90 13.46 -15.47
N ASP A 58 -11.05 14.02 -15.83
CA ASP A 58 -11.36 15.46 -15.69
C ASP A 58 -10.28 16.40 -16.25
N GLY A 59 -9.63 16.01 -17.34
CA GLY A 59 -8.55 16.77 -17.99
C GLY A 59 -7.16 16.56 -17.38
N GLU A 60 -7.04 15.80 -16.29
CA GLU A 60 -5.77 15.43 -15.67
C GLU A 60 -5.28 14.07 -16.20
N ILE A 61 -3.97 13.94 -16.40
CA ILE A 61 -3.33 12.65 -16.63
C ILE A 61 -3.06 12.00 -15.27
N VAL A 62 -3.60 10.79 -15.11
CA VAL A 62 -3.56 10.03 -13.87
C VAL A 62 -2.72 8.78 -14.08
N GLY A 63 -1.66 8.61 -13.30
CA GLY A 63 -0.88 7.37 -13.23
C GLY A 63 -1.30 6.54 -12.02
N LEU A 64 -1.65 5.28 -12.22
CA LEU A 64 -2.12 4.37 -11.18
C LEU A 64 -1.24 3.12 -11.17
N PHE A 65 -0.49 2.95 -10.08
CA PHE A 65 0.47 1.86 -9.93
C PHE A 65 0.20 1.12 -8.63
N GLY A 66 0.05 -0.20 -8.68
CA GLY A 66 -0.31 -1.00 -7.52
C GLY A 66 0.47 -2.31 -7.47
N VAL A 67 0.82 -2.74 -6.25
CA VAL A 67 1.34 -4.06 -5.93
C VAL A 67 0.43 -4.69 -4.88
N PHE A 68 0.04 -5.93 -5.10
CA PHE A 68 -0.93 -6.69 -4.33
C PHE A 68 -0.35 -8.07 -4.03
N ASP A 69 0.10 -8.30 -2.80
CA ASP A 69 0.69 -9.55 -2.33
C ASP A 69 -0.43 -10.40 -1.70
N GLY A 70 -0.84 -11.43 -2.44
CA GLY A 70 -1.91 -12.34 -2.04
C GLY A 70 -1.44 -13.39 -1.04
N HIS A 71 -2.33 -13.80 -0.15
CA HIS A 71 -2.10 -14.91 0.77
C HIS A 71 -3.38 -15.72 0.97
N GLY A 72 -3.25 -17.04 1.18
CA GLY A 72 -4.41 -17.93 1.28
C GLY A 72 -5.14 -18.13 -0.05
N GLY A 73 -4.50 -17.78 -1.17
CA GLY A 73 -5.06 -17.82 -2.52
C GLY A 73 -4.86 -16.51 -3.30
N ALA A 74 -4.71 -16.62 -4.61
CA ALA A 74 -4.53 -15.49 -5.54
C ALA A 74 -5.78 -14.60 -5.71
N ARG A 75 -6.97 -15.08 -5.32
CA ARG A 75 -8.27 -14.49 -5.66
C ARG A 75 -8.42 -13.05 -5.15
N ALA A 76 -8.05 -12.79 -3.89
CA ALA A 76 -8.18 -11.47 -3.29
C ALA A 76 -7.29 -10.44 -4.01
N ALA A 77 -6.01 -10.78 -4.25
CA ALA A 77 -5.07 -9.91 -4.96
C ALA A 77 -5.50 -9.64 -6.41
N GLU A 78 -5.99 -10.67 -7.10
CA GLU A 78 -6.54 -10.53 -8.44
C GLU A 78 -7.78 -9.63 -8.48
N TYR A 79 -8.67 -9.77 -7.50
CA TYR A 79 -9.86 -8.91 -7.39
C TYR A 79 -9.46 -7.45 -7.17
N VAL A 80 -8.55 -7.19 -6.23
CA VAL A 80 -8.06 -5.82 -5.97
C VAL A 80 -7.46 -5.21 -7.24
N LYS A 81 -6.61 -5.95 -7.97
CA LYS A 81 -6.06 -5.52 -9.27
C LYS A 81 -7.15 -5.08 -10.25
N ARG A 82 -8.21 -5.88 -10.39
CA ARG A 82 -9.27 -5.64 -11.39
C ARG A 82 -10.15 -4.44 -11.04
N HIS A 83 -10.45 -4.24 -9.76
CA HIS A 83 -11.53 -3.36 -9.32
C HIS A 83 -11.07 -2.05 -8.66
N LEU A 84 -9.96 -2.06 -7.92
CA LEU A 84 -9.59 -0.94 -7.04
C LEU A 84 -9.44 0.39 -7.79
N PHE A 85 -8.70 0.38 -8.90
CA PHE A 85 -8.46 1.62 -9.66
C PHE A 85 -9.70 2.12 -10.40
N SER A 86 -10.55 1.21 -10.90
CA SER A 86 -11.83 1.58 -11.51
C SER A 86 -12.76 2.24 -10.48
N ASN A 87 -12.84 1.67 -9.27
CA ASN A 87 -13.61 2.24 -8.16
C ASN A 87 -13.07 3.61 -7.74
N LEU A 88 -11.75 3.81 -7.80
CA LEU A 88 -11.10 5.07 -7.43
C LEU A 88 -11.38 6.19 -8.45
N ILE A 89 -11.12 5.95 -9.74
CA ILE A 89 -11.25 7.01 -10.76
C ILE A 89 -12.69 7.42 -11.04
N THR A 90 -13.65 6.52 -10.79
CA THR A 90 -15.08 6.82 -10.92
C THR A 90 -15.68 7.45 -9.66
N HIS A 91 -14.91 7.56 -8.57
CA HIS A 91 -15.39 8.13 -7.33
C HIS A 91 -15.67 9.64 -7.49
N PRO A 92 -16.85 10.15 -7.08
CA PRO A 92 -17.23 11.56 -7.32
C PRO A 92 -16.33 12.58 -6.60
N LYS A 93 -15.58 12.13 -5.59
CA LYS A 93 -14.60 12.96 -4.87
C LYS A 93 -13.16 12.77 -5.33
N PHE A 94 -12.91 12.01 -6.40
CA PHE A 94 -11.54 11.64 -6.80
C PHE A 94 -10.62 12.87 -6.97
N ILE A 95 -11.13 13.92 -7.62
CA ILE A 95 -10.39 15.18 -7.78
C ILE A 95 -10.50 16.09 -6.55
N SER A 96 -11.72 16.31 -6.05
CA SER A 96 -12.02 17.32 -5.02
C SER A 96 -11.55 16.94 -3.61
N ASP A 97 -11.59 15.65 -3.26
CA ASP A 97 -11.12 15.11 -1.98
C ASP A 97 -10.54 13.70 -2.20
N THR A 98 -9.38 13.67 -2.86
CA THR A 98 -8.69 12.44 -3.26
C THR A 98 -8.39 11.51 -2.08
N LYS A 99 -8.14 12.05 -0.88
CA LYS A 99 -7.87 11.24 0.32
C LYS A 99 -9.11 10.45 0.73
N SER A 100 -10.26 11.10 0.79
CA SER A 100 -11.53 10.41 1.08
C SER A 100 -11.88 9.42 -0.03
N ALA A 101 -11.70 9.80 -1.30
CA ALA A 101 -11.92 8.91 -2.43
C ALA A 101 -11.08 7.63 -2.39
N ILE A 102 -9.80 7.73 -2.04
CA ILE A 102 -8.93 6.56 -1.83
C ILE A 102 -9.47 5.69 -0.70
N THR A 103 -9.81 6.28 0.44
CA THR A 103 -10.32 5.53 1.60
C THR A 103 -11.62 4.80 1.25
N ASP A 104 -12.55 5.49 0.60
CA ASP A 104 -13.85 4.98 0.21
C ASP A 104 -13.71 3.90 -0.88
N ALA A 105 -12.83 4.07 -1.88
CA ALA A 105 -12.58 3.09 -2.92
C ALA A 105 -11.96 1.78 -2.37
N TYR A 106 -11.03 1.88 -1.42
CA TYR A 106 -10.46 0.70 -0.75
C TYR A 106 -11.54 -0.05 0.04
N ASN A 107 -12.31 0.66 0.88
CA ASN A 107 -13.38 0.04 1.66
C ASN A 107 -14.49 -0.56 0.77
N HIS A 108 -14.82 0.11 -0.34
CA HIS A 108 -15.80 -0.39 -1.29
C HIS A 108 -15.31 -1.66 -1.98
N THR A 109 -14.05 -1.68 -2.42
CA THR A 109 -13.43 -2.86 -3.05
C THR A 109 -13.40 -4.05 -2.09
N ASP A 110 -13.01 -3.84 -0.83
CA ASP A 110 -13.03 -4.86 0.22
C ASP A 110 -14.45 -5.39 0.49
N SER A 111 -15.43 -4.48 0.59
CA SER A 111 -16.83 -4.84 0.84
C SER A 111 -17.42 -5.66 -0.31
N GLU A 112 -17.11 -5.33 -1.57
CA GLU A 112 -17.60 -6.08 -2.73
C GLU A 112 -16.90 -7.45 -2.87
N LEU A 113 -15.60 -7.53 -2.55
CA LEU A 113 -14.89 -8.82 -2.47
C LEU A 113 -15.60 -9.75 -1.49
N LEU A 114 -15.84 -9.30 -0.25
CA LEU A 114 -16.48 -10.09 0.80
C LEU A 114 -17.91 -10.53 0.46
N LYS A 115 -18.65 -9.75 -0.33
CA LYS A 115 -20.00 -10.13 -0.83
C LYS A 115 -19.93 -11.17 -1.94
N SER A 116 -18.87 -11.15 -2.75
CA SER A 116 -18.68 -12.06 -3.89
C SER A 116 -18.15 -13.44 -3.51
N GLU A 117 -17.79 -13.65 -2.24
CA GLU A 117 -17.21 -14.89 -1.74
C GLU A 117 -18.22 -15.81 -1.05
N ASP A 118 -18.33 -17.03 -1.57
CA ASP A 118 -18.95 -18.15 -0.87
C ASP A 118 -18.14 -18.53 0.38
N SER A 119 -18.78 -19.17 1.36
CA SER A 119 -18.19 -19.47 2.68
C SER A 119 -16.88 -20.25 2.67
N HIS A 120 -16.52 -20.89 1.55
CA HIS A 120 -15.28 -21.67 1.40
C HIS A 120 -14.07 -20.86 0.88
N ASN A 121 -14.25 -19.61 0.43
CA ASN A 121 -13.18 -18.79 -0.15
C ASN A 121 -12.77 -17.58 0.71
N ARG A 122 -13.29 -17.46 1.93
CA ARG A 122 -13.10 -16.29 2.80
C ARG A 122 -11.73 -16.19 3.51
N ASP A 123 -10.88 -17.20 3.34
CA ASP A 123 -9.57 -17.25 3.99
C ASP A 123 -8.46 -16.58 3.15
N ALA A 124 -8.77 -16.19 1.91
CA ALA A 124 -7.83 -15.47 1.05
C ALA A 124 -7.80 -13.96 1.41
N GLY A 125 -6.63 -13.36 1.32
CA GLY A 125 -6.41 -11.94 1.56
C GLY A 125 -5.33 -11.38 0.65
N SER A 126 -5.19 -10.05 0.67
CA SER A 126 -4.16 -9.35 -0.10
C SER A 126 -3.68 -8.12 0.62
N THR A 127 -2.40 -7.80 0.45
CA THR A 127 -1.92 -6.43 0.67
C THR A 127 -2.40 -5.52 -0.47
N ALA A 128 -2.25 -4.20 -0.29
CA ALA A 128 -2.40 -3.24 -1.36
C ALA A 128 -1.50 -2.03 -1.11
N SER A 129 -0.44 -1.90 -1.91
CA SER A 129 0.44 -0.73 -1.92
C SER A 129 0.31 -0.02 -3.26
N THR A 130 -0.30 1.16 -3.29
CA THR A 130 -0.54 1.93 -4.52
C THR A 130 0.14 3.29 -4.52
N ALA A 131 0.73 3.66 -5.64
CA ALA A 131 1.18 5.02 -5.97
C ALA A 131 0.25 5.61 -7.04
N ILE A 132 -0.31 6.78 -6.76
CA ILE A 132 -1.28 7.50 -7.59
C ILE A 132 -0.67 8.86 -7.94
N LEU A 133 -0.35 9.06 -9.21
CA LEU A 133 0.02 10.35 -9.78
C LEU A 133 -1.24 11.04 -10.27
N LEU A 134 -1.60 12.18 -9.70
CA LEU A 134 -2.77 12.97 -10.08
C LEU A 134 -2.37 14.43 -10.24
N GLY A 135 -2.27 14.89 -11.50
CA GLY A 135 -1.65 16.18 -11.83
C GLY A 135 -0.19 16.20 -11.36
N ASP A 136 0.17 17.16 -10.53
CA ASP A 136 1.51 17.28 -9.93
C ASP A 136 1.57 16.69 -8.50
N ARG A 137 0.57 15.91 -8.07
CA ARG A 137 0.51 15.26 -6.76
C ARG A 137 0.84 13.77 -6.89
N LEU A 138 1.72 13.28 -6.01
CA LEU A 138 1.93 11.86 -5.78
C LEU A 138 1.27 11.47 -4.45
N LEU A 139 0.29 10.56 -4.52
CA LEU A 139 -0.35 9.98 -3.35
C LEU A 139 0.07 8.51 -3.23
N VAL A 140 0.35 8.08 -2.00
CA VAL A 140 0.66 6.68 -1.70
C VAL A 140 -0.33 6.18 -0.66
N ALA A 141 -0.94 5.03 -0.93
CA ALA A 141 -1.81 4.32 0.00
C ALA A 141 -1.26 2.91 0.20
N ASN A 142 -1.21 2.46 1.46
CA ASN A 142 -0.61 1.19 1.83
C ASN A 142 -1.47 0.46 2.85
N VAL A 143 -1.84 -0.79 2.54
CA VAL A 143 -2.53 -1.73 3.41
C VAL A 143 -1.71 -3.02 3.42
N GLY A 144 -1.32 -3.49 4.59
CA GLY A 144 -0.45 -4.66 4.75
C GLY A 144 1.04 -4.29 4.85
N ASP A 145 1.90 -5.26 4.56
CA ASP A 145 3.35 -5.24 4.78
C ASP A 145 4.19 -5.10 3.50
N SER A 146 3.54 -5.00 2.33
CA SER A 146 4.15 -4.41 1.13
C SER A 146 4.59 -2.96 1.40
N ARG A 147 5.47 -2.43 0.54
CA ARG A 147 6.11 -1.12 0.80
C ARG A 147 6.30 -0.31 -0.48
N ALA A 148 6.02 0.98 -0.37
CA ALA A 148 6.45 1.99 -1.33
C ALA A 148 7.65 2.77 -0.79
N VAL A 149 8.63 3.04 -1.66
CA VAL A 149 9.83 3.82 -1.33
C VAL A 149 10.00 4.89 -2.39
N ILE A 150 10.32 6.11 -1.95
CA ILE A 150 10.65 7.23 -2.83
C ILE A 150 12.14 7.57 -2.72
N SER A 151 12.76 7.80 -3.86
CA SER A 151 14.14 8.28 -3.97
C SER A 151 14.14 9.65 -4.61
N ARG A 152 14.87 10.59 -4.02
CA ARG A 152 15.03 11.95 -4.55
C ARG A 152 16.50 12.34 -4.54
N ALA A 153 16.97 12.87 -5.67
CA ALA A 153 18.37 13.26 -5.85
C ALA A 153 19.38 12.14 -5.49
N GLY A 154 19.03 10.87 -5.80
CA GLY A 154 19.85 9.70 -5.49
C GLY A 154 19.86 9.28 -4.01
N THR A 155 19.03 9.92 -3.17
CA THR A 155 18.90 9.59 -1.75
C THR A 155 17.59 8.89 -1.45
N GLY A 156 17.62 7.93 -0.53
CA GLY A 156 16.46 7.18 -0.06
C GLY A 156 16.45 7.08 1.46
N ILE A 157 15.25 7.01 2.01
CA ILE A 157 15.03 6.97 3.45
C ILE A 157 14.18 5.73 3.79
N ILE A 158 14.62 5.01 4.81
CA ILE A 158 13.91 3.84 5.34
C ILE A 158 13.34 4.23 6.69
N LEU A 159 12.02 4.24 6.82
CA LEU A 159 11.37 4.37 8.12
C LEU A 159 11.32 3.02 8.83
N ARG A 160 11.73 2.98 10.10
CA ARG A 160 11.59 1.82 10.99
C ARG A 160 10.73 2.20 12.19
N PRO A 161 9.40 2.29 12.01
CA PRO A 161 8.49 2.77 13.04
C PRO A 161 8.21 1.77 14.16
N GLY A 162 8.70 0.52 14.07
CA GLY A 162 8.34 -0.51 15.03
C GLY A 162 6.83 -0.77 15.02
N PHE A 163 6.20 -0.77 16.20
CA PHE A 163 4.76 -0.89 16.31
C PHE A 163 4.06 0.42 15.95
N ILE A 164 3.21 0.41 14.92
CA ILE A 164 2.41 1.56 14.50
C ILE A 164 1.03 1.49 15.17
N TYR A 165 0.55 2.61 15.69
CA TYR A 165 -0.81 2.71 16.23
C TYR A 165 -1.58 3.89 15.61
N GLY A 166 -2.91 3.79 15.66
CA GLY A 166 -3.82 4.78 15.10
C GLY A 166 -5.26 4.29 15.24
N THR A 167 -6.16 4.81 14.41
CA THR A 167 -7.50 4.24 14.30
C THR A 167 -7.46 3.07 13.34
N ARG A 168 -7.76 1.86 13.83
CA ARG A 168 -7.94 0.67 13.00
C ARG A 168 -9.41 0.52 12.65
N SER A 169 -9.72 0.46 11.36
CA SER A 169 -11.07 0.09 10.89
C SER A 169 -11.15 -1.43 10.72
N VAL A 170 -12.18 -2.06 11.26
CA VAL A 170 -12.48 -3.50 11.09
C VAL A 170 -13.97 -3.62 10.76
N GLY A 171 -14.29 -3.85 9.49
CA GLY A 171 -15.66 -3.70 8.99
C GLY A 171 -16.24 -2.33 9.36
N ASN A 172 -17.37 -2.31 10.06
CA ASN A 172 -18.02 -1.07 10.49
C ASN A 172 -17.49 -0.49 11.82
N MET A 173 -16.53 -1.17 12.47
CA MET A 173 -15.99 -0.72 13.75
C MET A 173 -14.71 0.09 13.58
N LYS A 174 -14.62 1.22 14.29
CA LYS A 174 -13.38 2.00 14.44
C LYS A 174 -12.78 1.73 15.82
N ILE A 175 -11.61 1.11 15.85
CA ILE A 175 -10.88 0.76 17.06
C ILE A 175 -9.76 1.81 17.25
N PRO A 176 -9.88 2.74 18.21
CA PRO A 176 -8.84 3.72 18.48
C PRO A 176 -7.69 3.05 19.26
N LEU A 177 -6.71 2.48 18.55
CA LEU A 177 -5.54 1.85 19.18
C LEU A 177 -4.70 2.85 19.98
N GLY A 178 -4.93 4.16 19.82
CA GLY A 178 -4.34 5.22 20.64
C GLY A 178 -4.70 5.18 22.12
N VAL A 179 -5.82 4.56 22.51
CA VAL A 179 -6.19 4.40 23.94
C VAL A 179 -5.16 3.54 24.69
N PHE A 180 -4.55 2.58 24.00
CA PHE A 180 -3.46 1.77 24.55
C PHE A 180 -2.08 2.29 24.12
N GLY A 181 -1.96 2.74 22.87
CA GLY A 181 -0.71 3.19 22.28
C GLY A 181 -0.13 4.45 22.91
N SER A 182 -0.94 5.47 23.19
CA SER A 182 -0.44 6.75 23.72
C SER A 182 0.07 6.66 25.16
N PRO A 183 -0.62 5.97 26.11
CA PRO A 183 -0.06 5.73 27.44
C PRO A 183 1.21 4.88 27.40
N MET A 184 1.25 3.86 26.54
CA MET A 184 2.45 3.02 26.35
C MET A 184 3.62 3.82 25.76
N GLU A 185 3.35 4.72 24.80
CA GLU A 185 4.34 5.65 24.27
C GLU A 185 4.94 6.54 25.37
N MET A 186 4.10 7.16 26.22
CA MET A 186 4.57 8.01 27.31
C MET A 186 5.46 7.25 28.31
N VAL A 187 5.07 6.03 28.69
CA VAL A 187 5.83 5.20 29.64
C VAL A 187 7.16 4.72 29.03
N LEU A 188 7.12 4.21 27.80
CA LEU A 188 8.30 3.66 27.14
C LEU A 188 9.30 4.73 26.69
N GLN A 189 8.85 5.95 26.37
CA GLN A 189 9.75 7.08 26.09
C GLN A 189 10.63 7.47 27.29
N GLN A 190 10.22 7.16 28.52
CA GLN A 190 11.02 7.40 29.74
C GLN A 190 12.05 6.28 30.00
N ALA A 191 11.89 5.12 29.35
CA ALA A 191 12.74 3.94 29.53
C ALA A 191 13.94 3.86 28.55
N LYS A 192 14.35 4.96 27.93
CA LYS A 192 15.42 5.04 26.91
C LYS A 192 16.69 4.20 27.19
N PRO A 193 17.20 4.08 28.44
CA PRO A 193 18.39 3.26 28.71
C PRO A 193 18.15 1.76 28.48
N LEU A 194 16.92 1.27 28.69
CA LEU A 194 16.58 -0.15 28.55
C LEU A 194 16.40 -0.61 27.09
N ASN A 195 16.16 0.32 26.16
CA ASN A 195 16.01 0.00 24.72
C ASN A 195 17.33 -0.48 24.08
N GLN A 196 18.47 -0.27 24.75
CA GLN A 196 19.79 -0.68 24.29
C GLN A 196 20.18 -2.07 24.79
N LEU A 197 19.37 -2.71 25.64
CA LEU A 197 19.65 -4.05 26.16
C LEU A 197 19.40 -5.12 25.08
N PRO A 198 20.35 -6.05 24.88
CA PRO A 198 20.12 -7.20 24.00
C PRO A 198 18.90 -8.00 24.46
N LEU A 199 18.16 -8.60 23.51
CA LEU A 199 16.96 -9.42 23.71
C LEU A 199 15.70 -8.70 24.22
N VAL A 200 15.82 -7.76 25.16
CA VAL A 200 14.67 -7.07 25.76
C VAL A 200 14.44 -5.66 25.22
N GLY A 201 15.45 -5.02 24.59
CA GLY A 201 15.35 -3.69 24.02
C GLY A 201 14.16 -3.45 23.06
N PRO A 202 13.79 -4.42 22.19
CA PRO A 202 12.61 -4.29 21.34
C PRO A 202 11.28 -4.15 22.12
N LEU A 203 11.16 -4.73 23.33
CA LEU A 203 9.95 -4.59 24.16
C LEU A 203 9.74 -3.17 24.66
N PHE A 204 10.81 -2.38 24.76
CA PHE A 204 10.77 -1.01 25.26
C PHE A 204 10.78 0.04 24.13
N THR A 205 10.77 -0.39 22.87
CA THR A 205 10.65 0.51 21.74
C THR A 205 9.23 1.11 21.73
N PRO A 206 9.08 2.44 21.88
CA PRO A 206 7.75 3.03 21.98
C PRO A 206 6.97 2.86 20.67
N PRO A 207 5.65 2.66 20.73
CA PRO A 207 4.82 2.63 19.55
C PRO A 207 4.78 4.02 18.90
N VAL A 208 4.58 4.07 17.57
CA VAL A 208 4.56 5.33 16.81
C VAL A 208 3.19 5.57 16.19
N ASN A 209 2.68 6.79 16.35
CA ASN A 209 1.42 7.19 15.73
C ASN A 209 1.54 7.16 14.20
N VAL A 210 0.56 6.57 13.51
CA VAL A 210 0.52 6.46 12.04
C VAL A 210 0.63 7.81 11.34
N GLU A 211 0.07 8.88 11.91
CA GLU A 211 0.21 10.24 11.37
C GLU A 211 1.64 10.76 11.49
N SER A 212 2.38 10.38 12.53
CA SER A 212 3.80 10.74 12.66
C SER A 212 4.63 10.04 11.60
N VAL A 213 4.39 8.74 11.38
CA VAL A 213 5.04 7.98 10.29
C VAL A 213 4.76 8.63 8.95
N ALA A 214 3.49 8.95 8.66
CA ALA A 214 3.08 9.58 7.42
C ALA A 214 3.70 10.98 7.23
N LYS A 215 3.71 11.83 8.27
CA LYS A 215 4.33 13.16 8.23
C LYS A 215 5.83 13.05 7.91
N VAL A 216 6.54 12.14 8.54
CA VAL A 216 7.98 11.96 8.31
C VAL A 216 8.25 11.35 6.94
N ALA A 217 7.42 10.43 6.46
CA ALA A 217 7.52 9.90 5.09
C ALA A 217 7.35 11.01 4.04
N VAL A 218 6.34 11.87 4.20
CA VAL A 218 6.12 13.02 3.31
C VAL A 218 7.29 13.99 3.39
N ARG A 219 7.75 14.33 4.60
CA ARG A 219 8.89 15.24 4.78
C ARG A 219 10.17 14.68 4.15
N ALA A 220 10.46 13.41 4.38
CA ALA A 220 11.57 12.69 3.76
C ALA A 220 11.54 12.77 2.22
N ALA A 221 10.34 12.74 1.63
CA ALA A 221 10.15 12.86 0.20
C ALA A 221 10.29 14.30 -0.34
N THR A 222 9.85 15.29 0.43
CA THR A 222 9.67 16.68 -0.05
C THR A 222 10.78 17.65 0.39
N ASP A 223 11.48 17.38 1.49
CA ASP A 223 12.55 18.22 2.03
C ASP A 223 13.91 17.82 1.41
N PRO A 224 14.53 18.66 0.56
CA PRO A 224 15.75 18.30 -0.16
C PRO A 224 16.97 18.15 0.75
N VAL A 225 16.89 18.62 2.00
CA VAL A 225 17.97 18.49 3.00
C VAL A 225 17.65 17.44 4.05
N PHE A 226 16.62 16.61 3.85
CA PHE A 226 16.34 15.51 4.76
C PHE A 226 17.47 14.48 4.71
N PRO A 227 18.04 14.08 5.86
CA PRO A 227 19.21 13.19 5.87
C PRO A 227 18.85 11.78 5.34
N PRO A 228 19.69 11.19 4.47
CA PRO A 228 19.48 9.83 3.99
C PRO A 228 19.69 8.80 5.09
N GLY A 229 19.21 7.58 4.85
CA GLY A 229 19.46 6.42 5.71
C GLY A 229 18.22 5.93 6.46
N ILE A 230 18.44 5.36 7.64
CA ILE A 230 17.39 4.74 8.45
C ILE A 230 16.91 5.73 9.50
N VAL A 231 15.61 6.02 9.49
CA VAL A 231 14.93 6.79 10.54
C VAL A 231 14.20 5.81 11.44
N ASP A 232 14.76 5.60 12.62
CA ASP A 232 14.14 4.78 13.67
C ASP A 232 12.96 5.50 14.35
N VAL A 233 12.36 4.83 15.33
CA VAL A 233 11.25 5.33 16.13
C VAL A 233 11.50 6.73 16.71
N HIS A 234 12.70 6.98 17.22
CA HIS A 234 13.04 8.27 17.82
C HIS A 234 13.26 9.36 16.78
N GLY A 235 13.85 9.00 15.63
CA GLY A 235 13.91 9.87 14.47
C GLY A 235 12.51 10.28 14.01
N ILE A 236 11.57 9.33 13.92
CA ILE A 236 10.20 9.62 13.49
C ILE A 236 9.51 10.59 14.46
N GLN A 237 9.59 10.35 15.77
CA GLN A 237 9.03 11.25 16.78
C GLN A 237 9.63 12.67 16.70
N ARG A 238 10.94 12.77 16.46
CA ARG A 238 11.63 14.06 16.34
C ARG A 238 11.21 14.82 15.08
N TYR A 239 11.21 14.17 13.93
CA TYR A 239 10.90 14.81 12.65
C TYR A 239 9.41 15.12 12.50
N SER A 240 8.51 14.37 13.16
CA SER A 240 7.06 14.63 13.09
C SER A 240 6.62 15.90 13.81
N GLN A 241 7.41 16.39 14.78
CA GLN A 241 7.15 17.61 15.54
C GLN A 241 7.72 18.87 14.88
N GLN A 242 8.65 18.73 13.93
CA GLN A 242 9.24 19.86 13.23
C GLN A 242 8.27 20.38 12.16
N LYS A 243 7.95 21.68 12.19
CA LYS A 243 7.19 22.32 11.11
C LYS A 243 7.92 22.14 9.78
N SER A 244 7.19 21.86 8.71
CA SER A 244 7.75 21.98 7.36
C SER A 244 8.17 23.44 7.17
N ARG A 245 9.37 23.66 6.66
CA ARG A 245 9.80 25.00 6.23
C ARG A 245 9.12 25.35 4.92
#